data_AF-A0A3S3L1D2-F1
#
_entry.id   AF-A0A3S3L1D2-F1
#
_cell.length_a   1.000
_cell.length_b   1.000
_cell.length_c   1.000
_cell.angle_alpha   90.00
_cell.angle_beta   90.00
_cell.angle_gamma   90.00
#
_symmetry.space_group_name_H-M   'P 1'
#
loop_
_entity.id
_entity.type
_entity.pdbx_description
1 polymer ?
#
loop_
_entity_poly.entity_id
_entity_poly.type
_entity_poly.pdbx_seq_one_letter_code
_entity_poly.pdbx_strand_id
1 'polypeptide(L)' 'MRENEDFDPEQTVADIENRVQDRFPDAEPALVHEEAVAAVDQYADAPVKDFVDIIAEREARARVDEALSED' A
#
# COMPACT_ATOMS: atom_id res chain seq x y z
N MET A 1 -19.97 -1.64 17.49
CA MET A 1 -19.80 -2.47 16.29
C MET A 1 -18.92 -1.66 15.36
N ARG A 2 -17.69 -2.10 15.08
CA ARG A 2 -17.00 -1.60 13.89
C ARG A 2 -17.74 -2.26 12.73
N GLU A 3 -18.32 -1.44 11.86
CA GLU A 3 -18.86 -1.92 10.59
C GLU A 3 -17.74 -2.70 9.89
N ASN A 4 -18.04 -3.91 9.40
CA ASN A 4 -17.18 -4.55 8.43
C ASN A 4 -17.28 -3.66 7.20
N GLU A 5 -16.35 -2.72 7.06
CA GLU A 5 -16.12 -2.02 5.81
C GLU A 5 -15.73 -3.11 4.82
N ASP A 6 -16.63 -3.42 3.89
CA ASP A 6 -16.31 -4.28 2.75
C ASP A 6 -15.02 -3.72 2.14
N PHE A 7 -13.99 -4.56 2.06
CA PHE A 7 -12.68 -4.18 1.56
C PHE A 7 -12.82 -3.57 0.16
N ASP A 8 -12.53 -2.28 0.07
CA ASP A 8 -12.46 -1.53 -1.18
C ASP A 8 -10.98 -1.40 -1.59
N PRO A 9 -10.53 -2.15 -2.60
CA PRO A 9 -9.13 -2.12 -3.01
C PRO A 9 -8.72 -0.75 -3.56
N GLU A 10 -9.61 -0.01 -4.21
CA GLU A 10 -9.29 1.30 -4.79
C GLU A 10 -9.10 2.33 -3.68
N GLN A 11 -10.00 2.35 -2.68
CA GLN A 11 -9.84 3.20 -1.51
C GLN A 11 -8.60 2.81 -0.69
N THR A 12 -8.32 1.52 -0.55
CA THR A 12 -7.14 1.03 0.19
C THR A 12 -5.84 1.45 -0.49
N VAL A 13 -5.78 1.38 -1.83
CA VAL A 13 -4.64 1.86 -2.62
C VAL A 13 -4.40 3.35 -2.38
N ALA A 14 -5.44 4.19 -2.54
CA ALA A 14 -5.32 5.63 -2.33
C ALA A 14 -4.85 6.00 -0.91
N ASP A 15 -5.34 5.28 0.10
CA ASP A 15 -4.96 5.49 1.49
C ASP A 15 -3.49 5.12 1.74
N ILE A 16 -3.00 4.03 1.14
CA ILE A 16 -1.61 3.59 1.25
C ILE A 16 -0.69 4.57 0.50
N GLU A 17 -1.06 5.00 -0.71
CA GLU A 17 -0.30 5.98 -1.49
C GLU A 17 -0.03 7.26 -0.70
N ASN A 18 -1.08 7.83 -0.09
CA ASN A 18 -0.93 9.04 0.73
C ASN A 18 0.05 8.82 1.88
N ARG A 19 -0.07 7.69 2.60
CA ARG A 19 0.82 7.37 3.75
C ARG A 19 2.25 7.11 3.31
N VAL A 20 2.47 6.48 2.16
CA VAL A 20 3.80 6.20 1.62
C VAL A 20 4.44 7.48 1.08
N GLN A 21 3.69 8.31 0.34
CA GLN A 21 4.18 9.60 -0.16
C GLN A 21 4.53 10.56 0.99
N ASP A 22 3.72 10.63 2.05
CA ASP A 22 4.03 11.41 3.26
C ASP A 22 5.34 10.96 3.92
N ARG A 23 5.65 9.66 3.81
CA ARG A 23 6.86 9.06 4.38
C ARG A 23 8.09 9.25 3.48
N PHE A 24 7.90 9.23 2.17
CA PHE A 24 8.93 9.37 1.15
C PHE A 24 8.57 10.55 0.22
N PRO A 25 8.70 11.80 0.70
CA PRO A 25 8.25 12.97 -0.06
C PRO A 25 9.02 13.20 -1.36
N ASP A 26 10.22 12.63 -1.47
CA ASP A 26 11.09 12.72 -2.65
C ASP A 26 10.90 11.56 -3.64
N ALA A 27 10.09 10.54 -3.29
CA ALA A 27 9.81 9.42 -4.19
C ALA A 27 8.90 9.86 -5.35
N GLU A 28 9.13 9.30 -6.54
CA GLU A 28 8.32 9.60 -7.71
C GLU A 28 6.88 9.09 -7.51
N PRO A 29 5.84 9.93 -7.74
CA PRO A 29 4.46 9.53 -7.48
C PRO A 29 4.00 8.28 -8.25
N ALA A 30 4.56 8.07 -9.44
CA ALA A 30 4.27 6.87 -10.24
C ALA A 30 4.81 5.59 -9.57
N LEU A 31 6.02 5.64 -9.00
CA LEU A 31 6.60 4.53 -8.25
C LEU A 31 5.76 4.22 -6.99
N VAL A 32 5.35 5.25 -6.25
CA VAL A 32 4.50 5.09 -5.07
C VAL A 32 3.15 4.43 -5.41
N HIS A 33 2.53 4.83 -6.52
CA HIS A 33 1.30 4.23 -7.03
C HIS A 33 1.48 2.75 -7.41
N GLU A 34 2.52 2.44 -8.21
CA GLU A 34 2.79 1.07 -8.66
C GLU A 34 3.02 0.11 -7.47
N GLU A 35 3.81 0.53 -6.49
CA GLU A 35 4.09 -0.28 -5.30
C GLU A 35 2.86 -0.44 -4.38
N ALA A 36 2.03 0.60 -4.25
CA ALA A 36 0.78 0.52 -3.50
C ALA A 36 -0.22 -0.44 -4.16
N VAL A 37 -0.39 -0.36 -5.48
CA VAL A 37 -1.25 -1.28 -6.24
C VAL A 37 -0.76 -2.72 -6.10
N ALA A 38 0.53 -2.97 -6.32
CA ALA A 38 1.10 -4.31 -6.22
C ALA A 38 0.92 -4.91 -4.81
N ALA A 39 1.12 -4.10 -3.77
CA ALA A 39 0.94 -4.54 -2.39
C ALA A 39 -0.51 -4.86 -2.05
N VAL A 40 -1.49 -4.09 -2.55
CA VAL A 40 -2.91 -4.37 -2.32
C VAL A 40 -3.40 -5.56 -3.13
N ASP A 41 -2.99 -5.68 -4.39
CA ASP A 41 -3.37 -6.77 -5.30
C ASP A 41 -2.93 -8.14 -4.74
N GLN A 42 -1.76 -8.20 -4.09
CA GLN A 42 -1.25 -9.40 -3.42
C GLN A 42 -2.20 -9.96 -2.35
N TYR A 43 -3.07 -9.13 -1.77
CA TYR A 43 -4.04 -9.56 -0.77
C TYR A 43 -5.50 -9.38 -1.21
N ALA A 44 -5.74 -8.97 -2.46
CA ALA A 44 -7.08 -8.83 -3.05
C ALA A 44 -7.84 -10.16 -3.12
N ASP A 45 -7.14 -11.31 -3.07
CA ASP A 45 -7.74 -12.65 -2.99
C ASP A 45 -7.61 -13.33 -1.61
N ALA A 46 -7.00 -12.65 -0.62
CA ALA A 46 -6.81 -13.23 0.71
C ALA A 46 -8.17 -13.45 1.45
N PRO A 47 -8.37 -14.59 2.15
CA PRO A 47 -9.62 -14.92 2.82
C PRO A 47 -9.91 -14.08 4.08
N VAL A 48 -8.95 -13.29 4.56
CA VAL A 48 -9.10 -12.36 5.68
C VAL A 48 -8.67 -10.98 5.19
N LYS A 49 -9.61 -10.04 5.15
CA LYS A 49 -9.39 -8.68 4.60
C LYS A 49 -9.01 -7.64 5.66
N ASP A 50 -9.28 -7.92 6.93
CA ASP A 50 -9.13 -7.01 8.08
C ASP A 50 -7.69 -6.50 8.34
N PHE A 51 -6.68 -7.07 7.67
CA PHE A 51 -5.28 -6.72 7.86
C PHE A 51 -4.54 -6.37 6.56
N VAL A 52 -5.27 -6.31 5.43
CA VAL A 52 -4.67 -6.09 4.11
C VAL A 52 -3.99 -4.74 4.03
N ASP A 53 -4.63 -3.71 4.57
CA ASP A 53 -4.11 -2.34 4.66
C ASP A 53 -2.73 -2.29 5.34
N ILE A 54 -2.59 -2.91 6.51
CA ILE A 54 -1.39 -2.88 7.34
C ILE A 54 -0.26 -3.68 6.68
N ILE A 55 -0.58 -4.84 6.11
CA ILE A 55 0.42 -5.71 5.50
C ILE A 55 0.90 -5.10 4.17
N ALA A 56 -0.03 -4.62 3.34
CA ALA A 56 0.29 -3.96 2.08
C ALA A 56 1.13 -2.70 2.30
N GLU A 57 0.78 -1.86 3.28
CA GLU A 57 1.58 -0.68 3.62
C GLU A 57 3.00 -1.05 4.05
N ARG A 58 3.17 -2.13 4.82
CA ARG A 58 4.50 -2.58 5.25
C ARG A 58 5.36 -3.05 4.07
N GLU A 59 4.77 -3.79 3.13
CA GLU A 59 5.50 -4.25 1.95
C GLU A 59 5.86 -3.10 0.99
N ALA A 60 4.90 -2.21 0.71
CA ALA A 60 5.14 -1.05 -0.15
C ALA A 60 6.29 -0.19 0.38
N ARG A 61 6.32 0.07 1.70
CA ARG A 61 7.42 0.79 2.34
C ARG A 61 8.78 0.11 2.17
N ALA A 62 8.82 -1.22 2.25
CA ALA A 62 10.07 -1.97 2.13
C ALA A 62 10.62 -1.92 0.69
N ARG A 63 9.74 -2.03 -0.32
CA ARG A 63 10.14 -1.97 -1.74
C ARG A 63 10.61 -0.58 -2.16
N VAL A 64 9.93 0.48 -1.69
CA VAL A 64 10.38 1.86 -1.93
C VAL A 64 11.75 2.12 -1.28
N ASP A 65 11.97 1.66 -0.04
CA ASP A 65 13.26 1.82 0.64
C ASP A 65 14.39 1.06 -0.08
N GLU A 66 14.11 -0.16 -0.55
CA GLU A 66 15.04 -0.95 -1.36
C GLU A 66 15.39 -0.23 -2.67
N ALA A 67 14.39 0.22 -3.43
CA ALA A 67 14.58 0.92 -4.70
C ALA A 67 15.40 2.22 -4.55
N LEU A 68 15.16 2.99 -3.49
CA LEU A 68 15.91 4.23 -3.20
C LEU A 68 17.34 3.97 -2.72
N SER A 69 17.62 2.77 -2.20
CA SER A 69 18.95 2.39 -1.70
C SER A 69 19.87 1.81 -2.78
N GLU A 70 19.31 1.43 -3.94
CA GLU A 70 20.05 0.89 -5.09
C GLU A 70 20.48 1.96 -6.12
N ASP A 71 20.18 3.24 -5.90
CA ASP A 71 20.58 4.42 -6.72
C ASP A 71 21.87 5.12 -6.21
#